data_AF-I3MRE0-F1
#
_entry.id   AF-I3MRE0-F1
#
_cell.length_a   1.000
_cell.length_b   1.000
_cell.length_c   1.000
_cell.angle_alpha   90.00
_cell.angle_beta   90.00
_cell.angle_gamma   90.00
#
_symmetry.space_group_name_H-M   'P 1'
#
loop_
_entity.id
_entity.type
_entity.pdbx_description
1 polymer ?
#
loop_
_entity_poly.entity_id
_entity_poly.type
_entity_poly.pdbx_seq_one_letter_code
_entity_poly.pdbx_strand_id
1 'polypeptide(L)'
;VDHLVSPRLLRMNQAAELYLIQIIEKGSMVGMVTFNSTAEIQNKLTKVINDNTYLKLTANLPKIASGGTSICNGLKAGFQAITYSNLSTFGAEIILLTDGEDDAISSCFEDIKRSGVIIHTIALGPSAAKELETLSNMTGGLRFYANKDINGLIDAFSRISSRSGNISQQALQLESKALNITRREWINGTVPVDSTIGNDTFFVVTWTIRKPEIILQDPKGKIYKTSDFKDDKLNIHSARLRIPDIAETGTWTYSLLNNHSNSQLLTVTMTTRARSPATLPIIATAHMNQNTGHYPSPMIVYARVSQGFLPVLGVNVTAIIETQDGQQVTLELWDNGIGADTVKNDGIYSRYFTDYHGNGRYSLKVHVQARKNTARLSLRQQPNKALYIPGYVENGKIILNPLRPEVKDDVAESKMEEFSRLTSGGSFTVLGVPPKGNQTHVFPPGKIEDLEAEFKGDHIQLLWTAPGNVLDKGK
;
A
#
# COMPACT_ATOMS: atom_id res chain seq x y z
N VAL A 1 -19.14 -30.56 18.54
CA VAL A 1 -17.70 -30.37 18.25
C VAL A 1 -17.62 -29.14 17.38
N ASP A 2 -17.26 -28.00 17.95
CA ASP A 2 -17.14 -26.76 17.21
C ASP A 2 -16.08 -26.95 16.12
N HIS A 3 -16.50 -26.87 14.85
CA HIS A 3 -15.58 -26.85 13.74
C HIS A 3 -14.80 -25.54 13.81
N LEU A 4 -13.63 -25.56 14.46
CA LEU A 4 -12.71 -24.43 14.54
C LEU A 4 -12.39 -23.96 13.11
N VAL A 5 -12.90 -22.77 12.75
CA VAL A 5 -12.56 -22.08 11.51
C VAL A 5 -11.04 -21.86 11.50
N SER A 6 -10.37 -22.26 10.41
CA SER A 6 -8.93 -22.07 10.25
C SER A 6 -8.56 -20.60 10.48
N PRO A 7 -7.50 -20.27 11.25
CA PRO A 7 -7.05 -18.90 11.44
C PRO A 7 -6.75 -18.16 10.13
N ARG A 8 -6.39 -18.88 9.04
CA ARG A 8 -6.21 -18.29 7.71
C ARG A 8 -7.56 -17.88 7.09
N LEU A 9 -8.57 -18.74 7.19
CA LEU A 9 -9.92 -18.46 6.69
C LEU A 9 -10.58 -17.29 7.43
N LEU A 10 -10.40 -17.23 8.75
CA LEU A 10 -10.89 -16.10 9.57
C LEU A 10 -10.27 -14.77 9.08
N ARG A 11 -8.94 -14.71 8.96
CA ARG A 11 -8.23 -13.51 8.47
C ARG A 11 -8.62 -13.12 7.05
N MET A 12 -8.79 -14.11 6.18
CA MET A 12 -9.26 -13.91 4.81
C MET A 12 -10.65 -13.25 4.81
N ASN A 13 -11.59 -13.79 5.58
CA ASN A 13 -12.95 -13.26 5.66
C ASN A 13 -12.98 -11.85 6.29
N GLN A 14 -12.18 -11.59 7.33
CA GLN A 14 -12.07 -10.26 7.93
C GLN A 14 -11.65 -9.21 6.91
N ALA A 15 -10.59 -9.49 6.14
CA ALA A 15 -10.09 -8.53 5.17
C ALA A 15 -10.97 -8.43 3.91
N ALA A 16 -11.56 -9.54 3.45
CA ALA A 16 -12.51 -9.53 2.34
C ALA A 16 -13.78 -8.75 2.69
N GLU A 17 -14.30 -8.88 3.92
CA GLU A 17 -15.44 -8.11 4.40
C GLU A 17 -15.09 -6.60 4.46
N LEU A 18 -13.91 -6.25 4.95
CA LEU A 18 -13.41 -4.88 4.96
C LEU A 18 -13.29 -4.33 3.53
N TYR A 19 -12.72 -5.11 2.61
CA TYR A 19 -12.59 -4.73 1.21
C TYR A 19 -13.96 -4.43 0.58
N LEU A 20 -14.90 -5.37 0.74
CA LEU A 20 -16.24 -5.25 0.20
C LEU A 20 -16.98 -4.05 0.79
N ILE A 21 -16.86 -3.75 2.08
CA ILE A 21 -17.66 -2.68 2.70
C ILE A 21 -17.03 -1.29 2.51
N GLN A 22 -15.69 -1.19 2.53
CA GLN A 22 -15.00 0.09 2.73
C GLN A 22 -14.08 0.49 1.59
N ILE A 23 -13.34 -0.48 1.05
CA ILE A 23 -12.27 -0.19 0.08
C ILE A 23 -12.84 -0.08 -1.32
N ILE A 24 -13.68 -1.04 -1.71
CA ILE A 24 -14.17 -1.11 -3.09
C ILE A 24 -14.92 0.17 -3.49
N GLU A 25 -14.69 0.62 -4.71
CA GLU A 25 -15.25 1.87 -5.21
C GLU A 25 -16.76 1.72 -5.47
N LYS A 26 -17.53 2.74 -5.08
CA LYS A 26 -18.96 2.80 -5.34
C LYS A 26 -19.23 2.71 -6.84
N GLY A 27 -20.19 1.86 -7.22
CA GLY A 27 -20.54 1.61 -8.62
C GLY A 27 -19.79 0.45 -9.26
N SER A 28 -18.75 -0.11 -8.62
CA SER A 28 -18.07 -1.33 -9.06
C SER A 28 -19.03 -2.53 -9.11
N MET A 29 -18.75 -3.51 -9.95
CA MET A 29 -19.49 -4.77 -10.01
C MET A 29 -18.64 -5.90 -9.42
N VAL A 30 -19.21 -6.66 -8.49
CA VAL A 30 -18.49 -7.73 -7.77
C VAL A 30 -19.15 -9.07 -7.99
N GLY A 31 -18.34 -10.04 -8.38
CA GLY A 31 -18.66 -11.45 -8.40
C GLY A 31 -17.81 -12.16 -7.35
N MET A 32 -18.30 -13.26 -6.81
CA MET A 32 -17.55 -14.05 -5.83
C MET A 32 -17.54 -15.50 -6.28
N VAL A 33 -16.35 -16.08 -6.27
CA VAL A 33 -16.11 -17.50 -6.58
C VAL A 33 -15.31 -18.07 -5.43
N THR A 34 -15.74 -19.23 -4.94
CA THR A 34 -14.97 -20.03 -3.98
C THR A 34 -14.47 -21.27 -4.70
N PHE A 35 -13.30 -21.77 -4.32
CA PHE A 35 -12.75 -22.97 -4.92
C PHE A 35 -12.01 -23.83 -3.90
N ASN A 36 -11.98 -25.13 -4.19
CA ASN A 36 -11.13 -26.15 -3.60
C ASN A 36 -10.66 -27.06 -4.75
N SER A 37 -10.96 -28.36 -4.72
CA SER A 37 -10.85 -29.25 -5.90
C SER A 37 -11.79 -28.84 -7.05
N THR A 38 -12.95 -28.26 -6.75
CA THR A 38 -13.89 -27.68 -7.72
C THR A 38 -14.08 -26.19 -7.45
N ALA A 39 -14.81 -25.49 -8.33
CA ALA A 39 -15.12 -24.07 -8.15
C ALA A 39 -16.63 -23.82 -8.19
N GLU A 40 -17.09 -22.90 -7.37
CA GLU A 40 -18.50 -22.52 -7.25
C GLU A 40 -18.65 -21.00 -7.31
N ILE A 41 -19.57 -20.54 -8.16
CA ILE A 41 -19.92 -19.12 -8.27
C ILE A 41 -20.93 -18.80 -7.18
N GLN A 42 -20.49 -18.13 -6.12
CA GLN A 42 -21.33 -17.73 -5.00
C GLN A 42 -22.29 -16.60 -5.37
N ASN A 43 -21.82 -15.67 -6.22
CA ASN A 43 -22.70 -14.71 -6.88
C ASN A 43 -22.12 -14.21 -8.20
N LYS A 44 -23.03 -13.85 -9.11
CA LYS A 44 -22.72 -13.14 -10.35
C LYS A 44 -22.32 -11.69 -10.05
N LEU A 45 -21.75 -11.02 -11.05
CA LEU A 45 -21.40 -9.61 -10.97
C LEU A 45 -22.61 -8.78 -10.55
N THR A 46 -22.52 -8.22 -9.34
CA THR A 46 -23.56 -7.42 -8.71
C THR A 46 -23.03 -6.01 -8.50
N LYS A 47 -23.76 -5.01 -8.99
CA LYS A 47 -23.36 -3.60 -8.84
C LYS A 47 -23.48 -3.18 -7.37
N VAL A 48 -22.39 -2.63 -6.87
CA VAL A 48 -22.23 -2.13 -5.52
C VAL A 48 -22.76 -0.71 -5.43
N ILE A 49 -23.92 -0.53 -4.78
CA ILE A 49 -24.63 0.75 -4.73
C ILE A 49 -24.84 1.23 -3.28
N ASN A 50 -25.08 0.32 -2.33
CA ASN A 50 -25.41 0.66 -0.96
C ASN A 50 -25.03 -0.44 0.05
N ASP A 51 -25.18 -0.11 1.33
CA ASP A 51 -24.88 -0.97 2.48
C ASP A 51 -25.60 -2.33 2.44
N ASN A 52 -26.81 -2.39 1.88
CA ASN A 52 -27.57 -3.64 1.77
C ASN A 52 -26.95 -4.59 0.73
N THR A 53 -26.42 -4.05 -0.37
CA THR A 53 -25.67 -4.88 -1.35
C THR A 53 -24.42 -5.47 -0.71
N TYR A 54 -23.68 -4.69 0.09
CA TYR A 54 -22.50 -5.21 0.78
C TYR A 54 -22.85 -6.38 1.68
N LEU A 55 -23.91 -6.25 2.49
CA LEU A 55 -24.34 -7.32 3.39
C LEU A 55 -24.72 -8.62 2.67
N LYS A 56 -25.29 -8.51 1.46
CA LYS A 56 -25.61 -9.69 0.62
C LYS A 56 -24.34 -10.35 0.10
N LEU A 57 -23.36 -9.57 -0.35
CA LEU A 57 -22.08 -10.10 -0.83
C LEU A 57 -21.26 -10.74 0.30
N THR A 58 -21.19 -10.11 1.47
CA THR A 58 -20.44 -10.63 2.61
C THR A 58 -21.05 -11.92 3.16
N ALA A 59 -22.38 -12.10 3.07
CA ALA A 59 -23.05 -13.33 3.48
C ALA A 59 -22.59 -14.58 2.70
N ASN A 60 -22.03 -14.37 1.50
CA ASN A 60 -21.52 -15.42 0.62
C ASN A 60 -20.05 -15.79 0.89
N LEU A 61 -19.37 -15.14 1.85
CA LEU A 61 -18.00 -15.48 2.21
C LEU A 61 -17.92 -16.92 2.73
N PRO A 62 -16.86 -17.68 2.37
CA PRO A 62 -16.74 -19.08 2.73
C PRO A 62 -16.62 -19.27 4.26
N LYS A 63 -17.39 -20.20 4.81
CA LYS A 63 -17.42 -20.47 6.26
C LYS A 63 -16.52 -21.63 6.69
N ILE A 64 -16.21 -22.52 5.76
CA ILE A 64 -15.46 -23.76 6.00
C ILE A 64 -14.39 -23.88 4.92
N ALA A 65 -13.19 -24.31 5.31
CA ALA A 65 -12.14 -24.71 4.39
C ALA A 65 -12.06 -26.23 4.36
N SER A 66 -12.29 -26.84 3.20
CA SER A 66 -12.21 -28.28 2.98
C SER A 66 -11.97 -28.61 1.50
N GLY A 67 -11.45 -29.81 1.24
CA GLY A 67 -11.08 -30.27 -0.11
C GLY A 67 -9.62 -30.01 -0.46
N GLY A 68 -9.24 -30.29 -1.71
CA GLY A 68 -7.91 -29.93 -2.25
C GLY A 68 -7.88 -28.52 -2.81
N THR A 69 -6.87 -28.20 -3.62
CA THR A 69 -6.68 -26.88 -4.22
C THR A 69 -6.61 -26.99 -5.74
N SER A 70 -7.42 -26.20 -6.45
CA SER A 70 -7.37 -26.05 -7.91
C SER A 70 -7.64 -24.60 -8.29
N ILE A 71 -6.57 -23.82 -8.36
CA ILE A 71 -6.58 -22.40 -8.72
C ILE A 71 -7.12 -22.21 -10.14
N CYS A 72 -6.72 -23.07 -11.08
CA CYS A 72 -7.20 -22.97 -12.46
C CYS A 72 -8.73 -23.18 -12.57
N ASN A 73 -9.33 -24.05 -11.76
CA ASN A 73 -10.79 -24.19 -11.72
C ASN A 73 -11.45 -22.92 -11.17
N GLY A 74 -10.89 -22.34 -10.11
CA GLY A 74 -11.33 -21.06 -9.56
C GLY A 74 -11.28 -19.92 -10.59
N LEU A 75 -10.17 -19.80 -11.32
CA LEU A 75 -10.00 -18.78 -12.36
C LEU A 75 -10.98 -18.98 -13.53
N LYS A 76 -11.17 -20.22 -14.00
CA LYS A 76 -12.15 -20.52 -15.05
C LYS A 76 -13.58 -20.16 -14.62
N ALA A 77 -13.97 -20.48 -13.39
CA ALA A 77 -15.26 -20.08 -12.84
C ALA A 77 -15.36 -18.55 -12.67
N GLY A 78 -14.26 -17.88 -12.33
CA GLY A 78 -14.17 -16.41 -12.34
C GLY A 78 -14.45 -15.81 -13.71
N PHE A 79 -13.87 -16.38 -14.77
CA PHE A 79 -14.15 -15.96 -16.15
C PHE A 79 -15.61 -16.16 -16.51
N GLN A 80 -16.17 -17.32 -16.16
CA GLN A 80 -17.59 -17.58 -16.36
C GLN A 80 -18.48 -16.56 -15.64
N ALA A 81 -18.17 -16.23 -14.37
CA ALA A 81 -18.91 -15.26 -13.59
C ALA A 81 -18.91 -13.86 -14.24
N ILE A 82 -17.81 -13.47 -14.90
CA ILE A 82 -17.70 -12.23 -15.66
C ILE A 82 -18.55 -12.31 -16.95
N THR A 83 -18.37 -13.37 -17.72
CA THR A 83 -19.04 -13.53 -19.03
C THR A 83 -20.55 -13.73 -18.91
N TYR A 84 -21.05 -14.31 -17.81
CA TYR A 84 -22.48 -14.46 -17.55
C TYR A 84 -23.25 -13.14 -17.53
N SER A 85 -22.54 -12.03 -17.28
CA SER A 85 -23.12 -10.69 -17.31
C SER A 85 -23.00 -10.00 -18.68
N ASN A 86 -22.68 -10.76 -19.74
CA ASN A 86 -22.38 -10.25 -21.09
C ASN A 86 -21.23 -9.23 -21.11
N LEU A 87 -20.30 -9.35 -20.15
CA LEU A 87 -19.11 -8.49 -20.05
C LEU A 87 -17.88 -9.24 -20.56
N SER A 88 -16.95 -8.49 -21.13
CA SER A 88 -15.66 -9.02 -21.55
C SER A 88 -14.77 -9.31 -20.34
N THR A 89 -13.97 -10.38 -20.41
CA THR A 89 -12.87 -10.61 -19.47
C THR A 89 -11.72 -9.64 -19.69
N PHE A 90 -11.64 -9.01 -20.87
CA PHE A 90 -10.59 -8.04 -21.19
C PHE A 90 -10.70 -6.80 -20.30
N GLY A 91 -9.66 -6.52 -19.53
CA GLY A 91 -9.64 -5.41 -18.56
C GLY A 91 -10.47 -5.66 -17.30
N ALA A 92 -11.09 -6.84 -17.14
CA ALA A 92 -11.66 -7.25 -15.86
C ALA A 92 -10.54 -7.60 -14.87
N GLU A 93 -10.81 -7.41 -13.59
CA GLU A 93 -9.84 -7.66 -12.51
C GLU A 93 -10.31 -8.85 -11.65
N ILE A 94 -9.40 -9.78 -11.39
CA ILE A 94 -9.60 -10.88 -10.43
C ILE A 94 -8.64 -10.67 -9.27
N ILE A 95 -9.18 -10.71 -8.04
CA ILE A 95 -8.37 -10.78 -6.82
C ILE A 95 -8.34 -12.23 -6.35
N LEU A 96 -7.23 -12.91 -6.59
CA LEU A 96 -6.99 -14.30 -6.21
C LEU A 96 -6.36 -14.37 -4.82
N LEU A 97 -7.11 -14.85 -3.85
CA LEU A 97 -6.64 -15.17 -2.51
C LEU A 97 -6.45 -16.67 -2.37
N THR A 98 -5.24 -17.10 -2.02
CA THR A 98 -4.91 -18.53 -1.91
C THR A 98 -3.68 -18.72 -1.02
N ASP A 99 -3.57 -19.88 -0.37
CA ASP A 99 -2.30 -20.31 0.23
C ASP A 99 -1.27 -20.76 -0.82
N GLY A 100 -1.70 -20.88 -2.08
CA GLY A 100 -0.89 -21.09 -3.27
C GLY A 100 -0.29 -22.50 -3.38
N GLU A 101 -0.75 -23.45 -2.57
CA GLU A 101 -0.26 -24.83 -2.57
C GLU A 101 -0.95 -25.64 -3.70
N ASP A 102 -0.61 -25.28 -4.95
CA ASP A 102 -1.12 -25.89 -6.19
C ASP A 102 0.03 -25.97 -7.21
N ASP A 103 0.37 -27.16 -7.67
CA ASP A 103 1.45 -27.43 -8.63
C ASP A 103 0.96 -27.41 -10.09
N ALA A 104 -0.35 -27.32 -10.33
CA ALA A 104 -0.98 -27.37 -11.64
C ALA A 104 -1.35 -25.99 -12.21
N ILE A 105 -0.95 -24.88 -11.57
CA ILE A 105 -1.32 -23.51 -11.97
C ILE A 105 -0.88 -23.20 -13.41
N SER A 106 0.26 -23.74 -13.85
CA SER A 106 0.79 -23.51 -15.20
C SER A 106 -0.13 -24.00 -16.32
N SER A 107 -1.02 -24.96 -16.02
CA SER A 107 -1.94 -25.56 -16.99
C SER A 107 -2.95 -24.57 -17.59
N CYS A 108 -3.25 -23.47 -16.89
CA CYS A 108 -4.20 -22.46 -17.37
C CYS A 108 -3.54 -21.15 -17.85
N PHE A 109 -2.21 -21.09 -17.96
CA PHE A 109 -1.50 -19.87 -18.37
C PHE A 109 -1.91 -19.37 -19.76
N GLU A 110 -2.06 -20.26 -20.74
CA GLU A 110 -2.43 -19.86 -22.09
C GLU A 110 -3.87 -19.34 -22.18
N ASP A 111 -4.81 -19.94 -21.44
CA ASP A 111 -6.19 -19.46 -21.33
C ASP A 111 -6.23 -18.07 -20.68
N ILE A 112 -5.43 -17.87 -19.63
CA ILE A 112 -5.35 -16.59 -18.90
C ILE A 112 -4.79 -15.49 -19.82
N LYS A 113 -3.69 -15.74 -20.54
CA LYS A 113 -3.13 -14.77 -21.49
C LYS A 113 -4.13 -14.36 -22.56
N ARG A 114 -4.89 -15.32 -23.10
CA ARG A 114 -5.91 -15.04 -24.13
C ARG A 114 -7.10 -14.27 -23.59
N SER A 115 -7.43 -14.43 -22.30
CA SER A 115 -8.60 -13.77 -21.70
C SER A 115 -8.46 -12.24 -21.56
N GLY A 116 -7.24 -11.72 -21.50
CA GLY A 116 -6.97 -10.29 -21.27
C GLY A 116 -7.35 -9.78 -19.87
N VAL A 117 -7.59 -10.69 -18.93
CA VAL A 117 -7.91 -10.40 -17.53
C VAL A 117 -6.66 -9.94 -16.77
N ILE A 118 -6.85 -9.13 -15.74
CA ILE A 118 -5.80 -8.71 -14.80
C ILE A 118 -5.96 -9.53 -13.51
N ILE A 119 -4.91 -10.27 -13.09
CA ILE A 119 -4.97 -11.11 -11.88
C ILE A 119 -4.08 -10.53 -10.79
N HIS A 120 -4.72 -9.98 -9.75
CA HIS A 120 -4.06 -9.63 -8.51
C HIS A 120 -3.94 -10.88 -7.64
N THR A 121 -2.75 -11.18 -7.13
CA THR A 121 -2.52 -12.36 -6.28
C THR A 121 -2.19 -11.96 -4.85
N ILE A 122 -2.79 -12.65 -3.89
CA ILE A 122 -2.46 -12.51 -2.48
C ILE A 122 -2.14 -13.89 -1.92
N ALA A 123 -0.86 -14.14 -1.68
CA ALA A 123 -0.39 -15.38 -1.08
C ALA A 123 -0.60 -15.35 0.45
N LEU A 124 -1.43 -16.25 0.95
CA LEU A 124 -1.79 -16.39 2.38
C LEU A 124 -0.92 -17.41 3.12
N GLY A 125 -0.11 -18.19 2.39
CA GLY A 125 0.71 -19.27 2.93
C GLY A 125 2.20 -19.07 2.61
N PRO A 126 3.12 -19.55 3.47
CA PRO A 126 4.55 -19.48 3.20
C PRO A 126 4.97 -20.36 2.01
N SER A 127 4.21 -21.43 1.74
CA SER A 127 4.51 -22.45 0.73
C SER A 127 3.84 -22.21 -0.62
N ALA A 128 3.29 -21.02 -0.89
CA ALA A 128 2.67 -20.73 -2.18
C ALA A 128 3.66 -21.02 -3.34
N ALA A 129 3.17 -21.65 -4.40
CA ALA A 129 3.90 -21.97 -5.62
C ALA A 129 4.39 -20.70 -6.33
N LYS A 130 5.52 -20.79 -7.06
CA LYS A 130 6.14 -19.66 -7.77
C LYS A 130 5.31 -19.20 -8.99
N GLU A 131 4.48 -20.12 -9.47
CA GLU A 131 3.55 -19.95 -10.57
C GLU A 131 2.47 -18.92 -10.20
N LEU A 132 2.18 -18.74 -8.90
CA LEU A 132 1.27 -17.71 -8.43
C LEU A 132 1.77 -16.30 -8.77
N GLU A 133 3.07 -15.99 -8.58
CA GLU A 133 3.64 -14.70 -9.00
C GLU A 133 3.61 -14.53 -10.52
N THR A 134 3.75 -15.65 -11.24
CA THR A 134 3.74 -15.64 -12.71
C THR A 134 2.38 -15.19 -13.25
N LEU A 135 1.27 -15.51 -12.56
CA LEU A 135 -0.08 -15.02 -12.91
C LEU A 135 -0.19 -13.49 -12.87
N SER A 136 0.28 -12.86 -11.79
CA SER A 136 0.24 -11.40 -11.70
C SER A 136 1.19 -10.74 -12.69
N ASN A 137 2.40 -11.27 -12.85
CA ASN A 137 3.37 -10.72 -13.80
C ASN A 137 2.87 -10.80 -15.25
N MET A 138 2.28 -11.92 -15.67
CA MET A 138 1.83 -12.08 -17.07
C MET A 138 0.60 -11.23 -17.40
N THR A 139 -0.20 -10.88 -16.40
CA THR A 139 -1.45 -10.11 -16.58
C THR A 139 -1.31 -8.63 -16.22
N GLY A 140 -0.14 -8.20 -15.75
CA GLY A 140 0.08 -6.84 -15.24
C GLY A 140 -0.65 -6.56 -13.92
N GLY A 141 -1.05 -7.61 -13.20
CA GLY A 141 -1.67 -7.51 -11.89
C GLY A 141 -0.67 -7.25 -10.76
N LEU A 142 -1.20 -6.87 -9.60
CA LEU A 142 -0.42 -6.67 -8.39
C LEU A 142 -0.24 -7.99 -7.65
N ARG A 143 0.88 -8.16 -6.95
CA ARG A 143 1.12 -9.33 -6.11
C ARG A 143 1.41 -8.89 -4.67
N PHE A 144 0.92 -9.68 -3.74
CA PHE A 144 1.02 -9.43 -2.32
C PHE A 144 1.30 -10.73 -1.57
N TYR A 145 1.84 -10.58 -0.37
CA TYR A 145 2.11 -11.68 0.54
C TYR A 145 1.61 -11.29 1.92
N ALA A 146 0.70 -12.08 2.48
CA ALA A 146 0.00 -11.81 3.73
C ALA A 146 -0.25 -13.11 4.51
N ASN A 147 0.77 -13.62 5.19
CA ASN A 147 0.70 -14.89 5.91
C ASN A 147 0.36 -14.74 7.41
N LYS A 148 1.07 -13.86 8.13
CA LYS A 148 0.98 -13.77 9.60
C LYS A 148 0.05 -12.66 10.07
N ASP A 149 0.20 -11.45 9.53
CA ASP A 149 -0.58 -10.29 9.95
C ASP A 149 -1.81 -10.08 9.04
N ILE A 150 -2.97 -9.84 9.65
CA ILE A 150 -4.19 -9.41 8.93
C ILE A 150 -4.00 -8.03 8.30
N ASN A 151 -3.17 -7.15 8.87
CA ASN A 151 -2.90 -5.85 8.24
C ASN A 151 -2.24 -6.03 6.89
N GLY A 152 -1.36 -7.03 6.72
CA GLY A 152 -0.76 -7.30 5.41
C GLY A 152 -1.83 -7.60 4.35
N LEU A 153 -2.92 -8.27 4.73
CA LEU A 153 -4.04 -8.55 3.83
C LEU A 153 -4.92 -7.32 3.59
N ILE A 154 -5.21 -6.55 4.62
CA ILE A 154 -5.97 -5.29 4.51
C ILE A 154 -5.19 -4.27 3.65
N ASP A 155 -3.88 -4.16 3.85
CA ASP A 155 -2.98 -3.28 3.12
C ASP A 155 -2.84 -3.73 1.65
N ALA A 156 -2.89 -5.04 1.39
CA ALA A 156 -2.97 -5.57 0.03
C ALA A 156 -4.27 -5.16 -0.65
N PHE A 157 -5.41 -5.38 0.01
CA PHE A 157 -6.71 -4.98 -0.51
C PHE A 157 -6.83 -3.47 -0.73
N SER A 158 -6.32 -2.64 0.19
CA SER A 158 -6.40 -1.18 0.07
C SER A 158 -5.63 -0.66 -1.13
N ARG A 159 -4.58 -1.37 -1.55
CA ARG A 159 -3.78 -1.05 -2.73
C ARG A 159 -4.45 -1.46 -4.05
N ILE A 160 -5.35 -2.45 -4.01
CA ILE A 160 -6.15 -2.90 -5.16
C ILE A 160 -7.38 -1.99 -5.27
N SER A 161 -7.18 -0.84 -5.92
CA SER A 161 -8.26 0.09 -6.29
C SER A 161 -8.70 -0.15 -7.73
N SER A 162 -9.91 0.27 -8.08
CA SER A 162 -10.35 0.13 -9.46
C SER A 162 -9.55 1.07 -10.36
N ARG A 163 -9.28 0.63 -11.59
CA ARG A 163 -8.61 1.45 -12.61
C ARG A 163 -9.52 2.49 -13.25
N SER A 164 -10.69 2.80 -12.66
CA SER A 164 -11.63 3.80 -13.17
C SER A 164 -11.03 5.20 -13.31
N GLY A 165 -9.92 5.47 -12.60
CA GLY A 165 -9.27 6.78 -12.57
C GLY A 165 -10.01 7.80 -11.71
N ASN A 166 -11.13 7.42 -11.07
CA ASN A 166 -11.87 8.30 -10.18
C ASN A 166 -11.23 8.34 -8.80
N ILE A 167 -10.18 9.16 -8.67
CA ILE A 167 -9.42 9.37 -7.43
C ILE A 167 -10.34 9.72 -6.25
N SER A 168 -11.45 10.44 -6.48
CA SER A 168 -12.34 10.82 -5.38
C SER A 168 -13.09 9.64 -4.75
N GLN A 169 -13.20 8.53 -5.48
CA GLN A 169 -13.81 7.29 -4.99
C GLN A 169 -12.77 6.28 -4.51
N GLN A 170 -11.48 6.56 -4.60
CA GLN A 170 -10.47 5.66 -4.08
C GLN A 170 -10.41 5.75 -2.56
N ALA A 171 -10.43 4.59 -1.90
CA ALA A 171 -10.22 4.51 -0.47
C ALA A 171 -8.74 4.78 -0.16
N LEU A 172 -8.50 5.66 0.81
CA LEU A 172 -7.19 6.02 1.31
C LEU A 172 -7.05 5.45 2.72
N GLN A 173 -5.94 4.76 2.97
CA GLN A 173 -5.64 4.22 4.28
C GLN A 173 -4.79 5.23 5.05
N LEU A 174 -5.25 5.59 6.26
CA LEU A 174 -4.57 6.55 7.14
C LEU A 174 -3.77 5.85 8.23
N GLU A 175 -4.26 4.70 8.68
CA GLU A 175 -3.70 3.91 9.77
C GLU A 175 -3.94 2.42 9.51
N SER A 176 -2.95 1.60 9.85
CA SER A 176 -3.00 0.14 9.79
C SER A 176 -1.92 -0.44 10.70
N LYS A 177 -2.30 -0.92 11.89
CA LYS A 177 -1.36 -1.41 12.91
C LYS A 177 -1.82 -2.70 13.56
N ALA A 178 -0.86 -3.58 13.81
CA ALA A 178 -1.01 -4.79 14.61
C ALA A 178 -0.42 -4.52 15.99
N LEU A 179 -1.25 -4.69 17.02
CA LEU A 179 -0.95 -4.35 18.39
C LEU A 179 -1.15 -5.59 19.24
N ASN A 180 -0.05 -6.18 19.72
CA ASN A 180 -0.14 -7.25 20.71
C ASN A 180 -0.29 -6.60 22.09
N ILE A 181 -1.51 -6.64 22.64
CA ILE A 181 -1.83 -5.99 23.91
C ILE A 181 -1.87 -7.05 25.00
N THR A 182 -1.04 -6.84 26.01
CA THR A 182 -0.98 -7.63 27.25
C THR A 182 -2.28 -7.54 28.05
N ARG A 183 -2.42 -8.41 29.04
CA ARG A 183 -3.63 -8.54 29.85
C ARG A 183 -3.99 -7.21 30.53
N ARG A 184 -5.24 -6.75 30.37
CA ARG A 184 -5.80 -5.58 31.07
C ARG A 184 -5.03 -4.27 30.85
N GLU A 185 -4.30 -4.17 29.75
CA GLU A 185 -3.57 -2.97 29.39
C GLU A 185 -4.27 -2.15 28.31
N TRP A 186 -4.07 -0.84 28.40
CA TRP A 186 -4.48 0.12 27.40
C TRP A 186 -3.35 0.37 26.40
N ILE A 187 -3.71 0.52 25.14
CA ILE A 187 -2.83 1.14 24.14
C ILE A 187 -3.53 2.33 23.52
N ASN A 188 -2.74 3.37 23.24
CA ASN A 188 -3.23 4.60 22.64
C ASN A 188 -2.55 4.83 21.30
N GLY A 189 -3.26 5.50 20.40
CA GLY A 189 -2.71 5.97 19.13
C GLY A 189 -3.41 7.21 18.63
N THR A 190 -2.82 7.80 17.59
CA THR A 190 -3.35 9.02 16.97
C THR A 190 -3.29 8.89 15.45
N VAL A 191 -4.26 9.49 14.78
CA VAL A 191 -4.35 9.49 13.32
C VAL A 191 -4.69 10.92 12.85
N PRO A 192 -3.76 11.63 12.20
CA PRO A 192 -4.04 12.94 11.63
C PRO A 192 -4.85 12.83 10.34
N VAL A 193 -5.94 13.60 10.27
CA VAL A 193 -6.85 13.72 9.13
C VAL A 193 -6.75 15.16 8.60
N ASP A 194 -6.32 15.34 7.36
CA ASP A 194 -6.21 16.65 6.72
C ASP A 194 -7.49 17.11 6.01
N SER A 195 -7.53 18.38 5.61
CA SER A 195 -8.71 19.01 5.00
C SER A 195 -9.09 18.50 3.60
N THR A 196 -8.26 17.67 2.95
CA THR A 196 -8.53 17.11 1.60
C THR A 196 -9.32 15.80 1.62
N ILE A 197 -9.49 15.20 2.80
CA ILE A 197 -10.16 13.92 3.03
C ILE A 197 -11.28 14.06 4.06
N GLY A 198 -11.91 12.95 4.44
CA GLY A 198 -12.90 12.88 5.51
C GLY A 198 -14.23 12.28 5.08
N ASN A 199 -14.49 12.16 3.77
CA ASN A 199 -15.69 11.50 3.29
C ASN A 199 -15.59 9.98 3.48
N ASP A 200 -16.71 9.33 3.78
CA ASP A 200 -16.81 7.87 3.92
C ASP A 200 -15.72 7.26 4.83
N THR A 201 -15.49 7.91 5.97
CA THR A 201 -14.43 7.54 6.91
C THR A 201 -14.87 6.39 7.81
N PHE A 202 -14.05 5.35 7.90
CA PHE A 202 -14.27 4.18 8.74
C PHE A 202 -13.12 3.96 9.72
N PHE A 203 -13.47 3.58 10.94
CA PHE A 203 -12.55 3.06 11.93
C PHE A 203 -12.92 1.61 12.24
N VAL A 204 -11.98 0.69 12.08
CA VAL A 204 -12.18 -0.75 12.24
C VAL A 204 -11.20 -1.30 13.25
N VAL A 205 -11.71 -2.12 14.16
CA VAL A 205 -10.90 -2.89 15.09
C VAL A 205 -11.22 -4.37 14.90
N THR A 206 -10.17 -5.20 14.77
CA THR A 206 -10.30 -6.67 14.79
C THR A 206 -9.52 -7.28 15.93
N TRP A 207 -9.91 -8.47 16.37
CA TRP A 207 -9.29 -9.17 17.51
C TRP A 207 -9.20 -10.67 17.29
N THR A 208 -8.32 -11.34 18.04
CA THR A 208 -8.13 -12.80 17.93
C THR A 208 -8.92 -13.63 18.93
N ILE A 209 -9.23 -13.11 20.12
CA ILE A 209 -9.82 -13.83 21.26
C ILE A 209 -11.17 -13.22 21.68
N ARG A 210 -11.17 -11.96 22.14
CA ARG A 210 -12.35 -11.28 22.69
C ARG A 210 -12.41 -9.81 22.27
N LYS A 211 -13.63 -9.33 22.05
CA LYS A 211 -13.92 -7.93 21.73
C LYS A 211 -13.28 -7.00 22.78
N PRO A 212 -12.35 -6.12 22.39
CA PRO A 212 -11.73 -5.15 23.30
C PRO A 212 -12.72 -4.03 23.64
N GLU A 213 -12.39 -3.25 24.66
CA GLU A 213 -13.02 -1.94 24.83
C GLU A 213 -12.33 -0.94 23.90
N ILE A 214 -13.15 -0.16 23.19
CA ILE A 214 -12.74 0.75 22.12
C ILE A 214 -13.25 2.15 22.47
N ILE A 215 -12.34 3.11 22.46
CA ILE A 215 -12.64 4.54 22.58
C ILE A 215 -11.99 5.23 21.38
N LEU A 216 -12.77 6.04 20.67
CA LEU A 216 -12.30 6.92 19.61
C LEU A 216 -12.76 8.34 19.92
N GLN A 217 -11.88 9.31 19.83
CA GLN A 217 -12.19 10.72 20.05
C GLN A 217 -11.86 11.53 18.80
N ASP A 218 -12.82 12.35 18.38
CA ASP A 218 -12.62 13.28 17.27
C ASP A 218 -11.84 14.54 17.72
N PRO A 219 -11.31 15.33 16.78
CA PRO A 219 -10.57 16.55 17.08
C PRO A 219 -11.37 17.63 17.83
N LYS A 220 -12.71 17.56 17.83
CA LYS A 220 -13.60 18.48 18.55
C LYS A 220 -13.96 17.98 19.95
N GLY A 221 -13.50 16.79 20.32
CA GLY A 221 -13.70 16.18 21.63
C GLY A 221 -14.93 15.28 21.74
N LYS A 222 -15.63 14.97 20.65
CA LYS A 222 -16.70 13.96 20.67
C LYS A 222 -16.09 12.58 20.86
N ILE A 223 -16.66 11.81 21.79
CA ILE A 223 -16.19 10.47 22.13
C ILE A 223 -17.18 9.44 21.59
N TYR A 224 -16.63 8.48 20.84
CA TYR A 224 -17.31 7.27 20.38
C TYR A 224 -16.83 6.10 21.23
N LYS A 225 -17.77 5.35 21.80
CA LYS A 225 -17.51 4.20 22.67
C LYS A 225 -17.74 2.90 21.91
N THR A 226 -17.31 1.79 22.49
CA THR A 226 -17.54 0.42 21.99
C THR A 226 -18.98 0.13 21.53
N SER A 227 -19.98 0.75 22.15
CA SER A 227 -21.40 0.60 21.78
C SER A 227 -21.79 1.24 20.45
N ASP A 228 -21.02 2.24 19.99
CA ASP A 228 -21.28 2.93 18.72
C ASP A 228 -20.77 2.11 17.50
N PHE A 229 -19.94 1.10 17.78
CA PHE A 229 -19.39 0.21 16.76
C PHE A 229 -20.39 -0.88 16.40
N LYS A 230 -20.58 -1.08 15.11
CA LYS A 230 -21.36 -2.19 14.56
C LYS A 230 -20.46 -3.44 14.49
N ASP A 231 -20.89 -4.49 15.17
CA ASP A 231 -20.27 -5.80 15.07
C ASP A 231 -20.54 -6.43 13.70
N ASP A 232 -19.62 -7.31 13.30
CA ASP A 232 -19.79 -8.13 12.11
C ASP A 232 -20.94 -9.15 12.28
N LYS A 233 -21.53 -9.56 11.16
CA LYS A 233 -22.62 -10.55 11.16
C LYS A 233 -22.16 -11.99 11.01
N LEU A 234 -20.88 -12.21 10.70
CA LEU A 234 -20.29 -13.50 10.37
C LEU A 234 -19.53 -14.13 11.55
N ASN A 235 -19.56 -13.48 12.71
CA ASN A 235 -18.72 -13.75 13.87
C ASN A 235 -17.22 -13.84 13.53
N ILE A 236 -16.74 -12.93 12.69
CA ILE A 236 -15.35 -12.83 12.26
C ILE A 236 -14.53 -11.89 13.14
N HIS A 237 -14.98 -11.59 14.36
CA HIS A 237 -14.21 -10.83 15.35
C HIS A 237 -13.82 -9.43 14.86
N SER A 238 -14.75 -8.70 14.25
CA SER A 238 -14.54 -7.32 13.82
C SER A 238 -15.64 -6.38 14.29
N ALA A 239 -15.25 -5.14 14.61
CA ALA A 239 -16.15 -4.06 14.97
C ALA A 239 -15.80 -2.83 14.13
N ARG A 240 -16.81 -2.17 13.58
CA ARG A 240 -16.63 -1.00 12.69
C ARG A 240 -17.47 0.19 13.11
N LEU A 241 -16.89 1.37 12.98
CA LEU A 241 -17.59 2.64 13.12
C LEU A 241 -17.47 3.40 11.80
N ARG A 242 -18.61 3.77 11.24
CA ARG A 242 -18.69 4.72 10.13
C ARG A 242 -18.87 6.11 10.72
N ILE A 243 -17.96 7.03 10.44
CA ILE A 243 -18.11 8.42 10.87
C ILE A 243 -19.24 9.04 10.03
N PRO A 244 -20.26 9.65 10.67
CA PRO A 244 -21.33 10.31 9.94
C PRO A 244 -20.79 11.52 9.19
N ASP A 245 -21.32 11.75 7.99
CA ASP A 245 -20.97 12.87 7.11
C ASP A 245 -19.46 12.93 6.79
N ILE A 246 -18.89 14.14 6.76
CA ILE A 246 -17.46 14.38 6.54
C ILE A 246 -16.78 14.38 7.90
N ALA A 247 -15.81 13.50 8.09
CA ALA A 247 -14.99 13.43 9.29
C ALA A 247 -14.24 14.76 9.52
N GLU A 248 -14.17 15.16 10.79
CA GLU A 248 -13.49 16.37 11.21
C GLU A 248 -11.99 16.33 10.91
N THR A 249 -11.48 17.44 10.38
CA THR A 249 -10.05 17.67 10.16
C THR A 249 -9.35 17.86 11.50
N GLY A 250 -8.18 17.23 11.65
CA GLY A 250 -7.35 17.28 12.84
C GLY A 250 -6.92 15.89 13.31
N THR A 251 -6.35 15.85 14.51
CA THR A 251 -5.78 14.63 15.09
C THR A 251 -6.85 13.86 15.85
N TRP A 252 -7.25 12.71 15.30
CA TRP A 252 -8.11 11.74 15.99
C TRP A 252 -7.28 10.91 16.96
N THR A 253 -7.83 10.56 18.12
CA THR A 253 -7.16 9.71 19.11
C THR A 253 -7.98 8.47 19.36
N TYR A 254 -7.32 7.32 19.51
CA TYR A 254 -7.97 6.06 19.85
C TYR A 254 -7.28 5.40 21.03
N SER A 255 -8.07 4.71 21.84
CA SER A 255 -7.62 3.92 22.98
C SER A 255 -8.29 2.56 22.94
N LEU A 256 -7.49 1.50 23.09
CA LEU A 256 -7.98 0.11 23.11
C LEU A 256 -7.55 -0.57 24.40
N LEU A 257 -8.48 -1.24 25.06
CA LEU A 257 -8.22 -2.03 26.25
C LEU A 257 -8.44 -3.52 25.97
N ASN A 258 -7.43 -4.33 26.27
CA ASN A 258 -7.58 -5.77 26.31
C ASN A 258 -8.28 -6.20 27.60
N ASN A 259 -9.59 -6.43 27.52
CA ASN A 259 -10.41 -6.92 28.64
C ASN A 259 -10.24 -8.43 28.94
N HIS A 260 -9.41 -9.14 28.17
CA HIS A 260 -9.18 -10.56 28.33
C HIS A 260 -8.07 -10.86 29.36
N SER A 261 -8.06 -12.08 29.91
CA SER A 261 -7.06 -12.54 30.88
C SER A 261 -5.70 -12.88 30.24
N ASN A 262 -5.65 -13.02 28.92
CA ASN A 262 -4.43 -13.32 28.16
C ASN A 262 -4.11 -12.19 27.18
N SER A 263 -2.86 -12.10 26.76
CA SER A 263 -2.45 -11.22 25.66
C SER A 263 -3.22 -11.56 24.38
N GLN A 264 -3.52 -10.54 23.59
CA GLN A 264 -4.29 -10.65 22.36
C GLN A 264 -3.71 -9.73 21.30
N LEU A 265 -3.72 -10.20 20.05
CA LEU A 265 -3.47 -9.36 18.90
C LEU A 265 -4.75 -8.60 18.53
N LEU A 266 -4.66 -7.28 18.54
CA LEU A 266 -5.65 -6.38 17.96
C LEU A 266 -5.09 -5.74 16.70
N THR A 267 -5.96 -5.43 15.76
CA THR A 267 -5.60 -4.57 14.63
C THR A 267 -6.50 -3.37 14.53
N VAL A 268 -5.91 -2.22 14.21
CA VAL A 268 -6.63 -0.98 13.95
C VAL A 268 -6.43 -0.61 12.50
N THR A 269 -7.52 -0.26 11.83
CA THR A 269 -7.50 0.29 10.48
C THR A 269 -8.39 1.52 10.41
N MET A 270 -7.86 2.60 9.83
CA MET A 270 -8.65 3.78 9.51
C MET A 270 -8.55 4.06 8.01
N THR A 271 -9.70 4.11 7.35
CA THR A 271 -9.82 4.42 5.92
C THR A 271 -10.72 5.62 5.71
N THR A 272 -10.52 6.33 4.61
CA THR A 272 -11.27 7.53 4.23
C THR A 272 -11.31 7.66 2.71
N ARG A 273 -12.03 8.66 2.19
CA ARG A 273 -12.02 9.06 0.78
C ARG A 273 -11.78 10.56 0.67
N ALA A 274 -11.54 11.01 -0.56
CA ALA A 274 -11.46 12.43 -0.87
C ALA A 274 -12.70 13.16 -0.36
N ARG A 275 -12.50 14.33 0.25
CA ARG A 275 -13.56 15.13 0.87
C ARG A 275 -14.66 15.50 -0.12
N SER A 276 -14.26 15.84 -1.35
CA SER A 276 -15.17 16.13 -2.45
C SER A 276 -14.53 15.78 -3.79
N PRO A 277 -15.31 15.59 -4.87
CA PRO A 277 -14.76 15.40 -6.21
C PRO A 277 -13.92 16.58 -6.73
N ALA A 278 -14.10 17.78 -6.18
CA ALA A 278 -13.37 18.98 -6.57
C ALA A 278 -12.04 19.15 -5.81
N THR A 279 -11.80 18.37 -4.75
CA THR A 279 -10.60 18.47 -3.92
C THR A 279 -9.77 17.22 -4.08
N LEU A 280 -8.59 17.34 -4.72
CA LEU A 280 -7.68 16.22 -4.87
C LEU A 280 -7.03 15.89 -3.51
N PRO A 281 -7.10 14.64 -3.06
CA PRO A 281 -6.46 14.23 -1.83
C PRO A 281 -4.95 14.10 -2.01
N ILE A 282 -4.22 14.17 -0.91
CA ILE A 282 -2.82 13.71 -0.87
C ILE A 282 -2.80 12.18 -1.02
N ILE A 283 -1.96 11.67 -1.92
CA ILE A 283 -1.82 10.25 -2.24
C ILE A 283 -0.38 9.82 -2.03
N ALA A 284 -0.21 8.65 -1.42
CA ALA A 284 1.06 7.95 -1.34
C ALA A 284 0.99 6.65 -2.15
N THR A 285 1.97 6.40 -3.01
CA THR A 285 2.16 5.11 -3.69
C THR A 285 3.56 4.59 -3.43
N ALA A 286 3.73 3.28 -3.38
CA ALA A 286 5.02 2.66 -3.17
C ALA A 286 5.23 1.46 -4.11
N HIS A 287 6.49 1.16 -4.40
CA HIS A 287 6.90 -0.05 -5.13
C HIS A 287 8.41 -0.30 -4.96
N MET A 288 8.83 -1.54 -5.24
CA MET A 288 10.23 -1.86 -5.43
C MET A 288 10.65 -1.59 -6.88
N ASN A 289 11.93 -1.32 -7.13
CA ASN A 289 12.46 -1.20 -8.49
C ASN A 289 12.27 -2.45 -9.36
N GLN A 290 12.21 -3.63 -8.72
CA GLN A 290 12.05 -4.90 -9.41
C GLN A 290 11.31 -5.91 -8.55
N ASN A 291 10.74 -6.90 -9.24
CA ASN A 291 9.94 -7.92 -8.60
C ASN A 291 10.77 -9.07 -7.98
N THR A 292 11.99 -9.29 -8.47
CA THR A 292 12.86 -10.33 -7.92
C THR A 292 14.23 -9.72 -7.65
N GLY A 293 14.67 -9.76 -6.40
CA GLY A 293 16.01 -9.38 -5.99
C GLY A 293 16.94 -10.59 -5.93
N HIS A 294 18.15 -10.42 -6.45
CA HIS A 294 19.21 -11.43 -6.34
C HIS A 294 20.32 -10.85 -5.47
N TYR A 295 20.58 -11.45 -4.31
CA TYR A 295 21.72 -11.06 -3.49
C TYR A 295 23.05 -11.33 -4.25
N PRO A 296 24.05 -10.44 -4.18
CA PRO A 296 24.12 -9.17 -3.47
C PRO A 296 23.86 -7.96 -4.39
N SER A 297 22.85 -8.02 -5.26
CA SER A 297 22.42 -6.85 -6.06
C SER A 297 21.46 -6.01 -5.23
N PRO A 298 21.62 -4.67 -5.20
CA PRO A 298 20.78 -3.82 -4.38
C PRO A 298 19.36 -3.75 -4.94
N MET A 299 18.40 -3.66 -4.04
CA MET A 299 17.03 -3.28 -4.38
C MET A 299 16.77 -1.85 -3.94
N ILE A 300 15.87 -1.16 -4.64
CA ILE A 300 15.49 0.21 -4.30
C ILE A 300 14.02 0.23 -3.95
N VAL A 301 13.70 0.88 -2.83
CA VAL A 301 12.33 1.21 -2.45
C VAL A 301 12.01 2.59 -3.01
N TYR A 302 10.87 2.74 -3.68
CA TYR A 302 10.34 4.01 -4.13
C TYR A 302 9.00 4.29 -3.46
N ALA A 303 8.81 5.52 -2.99
CA ALA A 303 7.55 6.02 -2.48
C ALA A 303 7.27 7.41 -3.05
N ARG A 304 6.17 7.56 -3.79
CA ARG A 304 5.74 8.85 -4.33
C ARG A 304 4.67 9.46 -3.44
N VAL A 305 4.86 10.70 -3.02
CA VAL A 305 3.90 11.49 -2.24
C VAL A 305 3.51 12.73 -3.04
N SER A 306 2.23 12.85 -3.38
CA SER A 306 1.75 13.93 -4.25
C SER A 306 0.31 14.31 -3.95
N GLN A 307 -0.04 15.55 -4.26
CA GLN A 307 -1.43 16.00 -4.32
C GLN A 307 -1.73 16.39 -5.77
N GLY A 308 -2.49 15.56 -6.48
CA GLY A 308 -2.59 15.66 -7.93
C GLY A 308 -1.22 15.47 -8.59
N PHE A 309 -0.77 16.46 -9.38
CA PHE A 309 0.54 16.43 -10.03
C PHE A 309 1.64 17.12 -9.24
N LEU A 310 1.30 17.70 -8.09
CA LEU A 310 2.22 18.50 -7.29
C LEU A 310 2.90 17.64 -6.22
N PRO A 311 4.24 17.69 -6.10
CA PRO A 311 4.95 16.90 -5.12
C PRO A 311 4.80 17.45 -3.70
N VAL A 312 4.76 16.53 -2.73
CA VAL A 312 4.70 16.86 -1.31
C VAL A 312 6.07 16.62 -0.68
N LEU A 313 6.68 17.69 -0.18
CA LEU A 313 8.04 17.69 0.34
C LEU A 313 8.04 17.85 1.87
N GLY A 314 9.15 17.51 2.52
CA GLY A 314 9.33 17.72 3.96
C GLY A 314 8.48 16.80 4.84
N VAL A 315 8.11 15.63 4.31
CA VAL A 315 7.39 14.58 5.04
C VAL A 315 8.32 13.47 5.48
N ASN A 316 7.99 12.81 6.59
CA ASN A 316 8.67 11.60 7.00
C ASN A 316 8.07 10.41 6.23
N VAL A 317 8.89 9.75 5.43
CA VAL A 317 8.50 8.56 4.68
C VAL A 317 9.27 7.37 5.20
N THR A 318 8.55 6.40 5.78
CA THR A 318 9.14 5.20 6.36
C THR A 318 8.62 3.95 5.64
N ALA A 319 9.53 3.18 5.06
CA ALA A 319 9.24 1.85 4.52
C ALA A 319 9.43 0.77 5.60
N ILE A 320 8.47 -0.14 5.69
CA ILE A 320 8.49 -1.31 6.55
C ILE A 320 8.48 -2.52 5.61
N ILE A 321 9.55 -3.30 5.67
CA ILE A 321 9.72 -4.51 4.86
C ILE A 321 9.65 -5.71 5.79
N GLU A 322 8.72 -6.63 5.54
CA GLU A 322 8.53 -7.84 6.36
C GLU A 322 8.86 -9.10 5.56
N THR A 323 9.65 -10.01 6.15
CA THR A 323 9.97 -11.30 5.54
C THR A 323 8.87 -12.33 5.77
N GLN A 324 8.89 -13.43 5.02
CA GLN A 324 7.98 -14.57 5.24
C GLN A 324 7.97 -15.14 6.66
N ASP A 325 9.07 -14.97 7.40
CA ASP A 325 9.21 -15.40 8.79
C ASP A 325 8.71 -14.36 9.79
N GLY A 326 8.29 -13.17 9.33
CA GLY A 326 7.78 -12.07 10.14
C GLY A 326 8.86 -11.15 10.70
N GLN A 327 10.10 -11.20 10.18
CA GLN A 327 11.13 -10.25 10.56
C GLN A 327 10.91 -8.93 9.82
N GLN A 328 10.87 -7.81 10.54
CA GLN A 328 10.63 -6.50 9.97
C GLN A 328 11.89 -5.64 9.97
N VAL A 329 12.12 -4.95 8.85
CA VAL A 329 13.15 -3.92 8.68
C VAL A 329 12.45 -2.60 8.41
N THR A 330 12.86 -1.55 9.11
CA THR A 330 12.34 -0.19 8.93
C THR A 330 13.41 0.67 8.25
N LEU A 331 13.03 1.37 7.20
CA LEU A 331 13.91 2.19 6.37
C LEU A 331 13.27 3.56 6.13
N GLU A 332 13.96 4.64 6.53
CA GLU A 332 13.55 6.00 6.19
C GLU A 332 13.93 6.29 4.73
N LEU A 333 13.01 6.82 3.93
CA LEU A 333 13.24 7.18 2.53
C LEU A 333 13.44 8.69 2.39
N TRP A 334 14.26 9.11 1.43
CA TRP A 334 14.64 10.52 1.25
C TRP A 334 14.35 11.02 -0.17
N ASP A 335 14.03 12.30 -0.29
CA ASP A 335 13.85 13.05 -1.54
C ASP A 335 14.91 14.18 -1.58
N ASN A 336 16.18 13.77 -1.66
CA ASN A 336 17.36 14.64 -1.52
C ASN A 336 18.24 14.72 -2.79
N GLY A 337 17.92 13.93 -3.81
CA GLY A 337 18.62 13.78 -5.08
C GLY A 337 19.98 13.09 -4.97
N ILE A 338 20.16 12.20 -3.97
CA ILE A 338 21.42 11.48 -3.76
C ILE A 338 21.18 9.97 -3.67
N GLY A 339 22.06 9.19 -4.30
CA GLY A 339 22.10 7.74 -4.16
C GLY A 339 20.94 7.06 -4.88
N ALA A 340 20.04 6.42 -4.12
CA ALA A 340 18.85 5.80 -4.70
C ALA A 340 17.81 6.83 -5.16
N ASP A 341 17.89 8.06 -4.67
CA ASP A 341 17.11 9.18 -5.18
C ASP A 341 17.93 9.96 -6.21
N THR A 342 17.35 10.19 -7.38
CA THR A 342 18.05 10.78 -8.53
C THR A 342 17.61 12.21 -8.81
N VAL A 343 16.49 12.66 -8.23
CA VAL A 343 15.94 14.00 -8.51
C VAL A 343 15.42 14.60 -7.21
N LYS A 344 16.21 15.51 -6.64
CA LYS A 344 15.85 16.25 -5.43
C LYS A 344 14.53 17.01 -5.57
N ASN A 345 13.70 16.92 -4.54
CA ASN A 345 12.45 17.64 -4.34
C ASN A 345 11.39 17.37 -5.43
N ASP A 346 11.31 16.15 -5.96
CA ASP A 346 10.31 15.76 -6.96
C ASP A 346 9.12 14.97 -6.37
N GLY A 347 9.10 14.78 -5.05
CA GLY A 347 8.07 14.04 -4.31
C GLY A 347 8.22 12.52 -4.39
N ILE A 348 9.31 12.01 -4.97
CA ILE A 348 9.68 10.60 -4.95
C ILE A 348 10.78 10.41 -3.92
N TYR A 349 10.45 9.68 -2.87
CA TYR A 349 11.37 9.31 -1.80
C TYR A 349 11.89 7.92 -2.08
N SER A 350 13.20 7.73 -2.06
CA SER A 350 13.81 6.43 -2.30
C SER A 350 15.03 6.15 -1.44
N ARG A 351 15.36 4.86 -1.33
CA ARG A 351 16.53 4.37 -0.62
C ARG A 351 16.89 2.94 -1.02
N TYR A 352 18.16 2.57 -0.94
CA TYR A 352 18.58 1.18 -1.12
C TYR A 352 18.16 0.30 0.06
N PHE A 353 17.61 -0.88 -0.26
CA PHE A 353 17.37 -1.96 0.67
C PHE A 353 18.49 -3.00 0.57
N THR A 354 19.23 -3.19 1.67
CA THR A 354 20.38 -4.12 1.73
C THR A 354 20.25 -5.17 2.84
N ASP A 355 19.27 -5.05 3.73
CA ASP A 355 19.18 -5.83 4.96
C ASP A 355 18.36 -7.10 4.73
N TYR A 356 18.91 -8.00 3.91
CA TYR A 356 18.27 -9.26 3.54
C TYR A 356 18.34 -10.27 4.69
N HIS A 357 17.18 -10.76 5.13
CA HIS A 357 17.06 -11.73 6.22
C HIS A 357 16.72 -13.15 5.76
N GLY A 358 17.10 -13.50 4.53
CA GLY A 358 16.93 -14.83 3.96
C GLY A 358 16.28 -14.81 2.58
N ASN A 359 16.21 -15.98 1.95
CA ASN A 359 15.47 -16.14 0.70
C ASN A 359 13.97 -16.21 0.97
N GLY A 360 13.16 -15.82 -0.02
CA GLY A 360 11.71 -15.97 0.02
C GLY A 360 10.96 -14.68 -0.26
N ARG A 361 9.70 -14.64 0.17
CA ARG A 361 8.80 -13.50 -0.06
C ARG A 361 8.98 -12.43 1.01
N TYR A 362 8.92 -11.19 0.57
CA TYR A 362 8.97 -9.97 1.36
C TYR A 362 7.76 -9.12 1.01
N SER A 363 7.13 -8.49 1.99
CA SER A 363 6.08 -7.48 1.77
C SER A 363 6.65 -6.09 2.02
N LEU A 364 6.19 -5.11 1.24
CA LEU A 364 6.53 -3.70 1.41
C LEU A 364 5.28 -2.92 1.85
N LYS A 365 5.44 -2.15 2.91
CA LYS A 365 4.46 -1.18 3.41
C LYS A 365 5.17 0.15 3.59
N VAL A 366 4.53 1.24 3.20
CA VAL A 366 5.07 2.60 3.40
C VAL A 366 4.10 3.42 4.22
N HIS A 367 4.64 4.11 5.21
CA HIS A 367 3.95 5.08 6.04
C HIS A 367 4.51 6.47 5.80
N VAL A 368 3.64 7.40 5.43
CA VAL A 368 3.97 8.80 5.21
C VAL A 368 3.30 9.62 6.31
N GLN A 369 4.10 10.42 7.01
CA GLN A 369 3.62 11.30 8.07
C GLN A 369 4.15 12.72 7.89
N ALA A 370 3.24 13.69 7.91
CA ALA A 370 3.57 15.11 8.00
C ALA A 370 3.34 15.62 9.41
N ARG A 371 4.35 16.29 9.97
CA ARG A 371 4.17 17.08 11.19
C ARG A 371 3.76 18.50 10.83
N LYS A 372 3.10 19.20 11.76
CA LYS A 372 2.62 20.55 11.51
C LYS A 372 3.76 21.45 11.05
N ASN A 373 3.55 22.16 9.94
CA ASN A 373 4.51 23.08 9.32
C ASN A 373 5.82 22.47 8.82
N THR A 374 5.99 21.14 8.76
CA THR A 374 7.16 20.52 8.10
C THR A 374 6.89 20.22 6.63
N ALA A 375 5.67 19.78 6.33
CA ALA A 375 5.26 19.44 4.98
C ALA A 375 4.88 20.66 4.16
N ARG A 376 5.25 20.63 2.88
CA ARG A 376 5.00 21.69 1.92
C ARG A 376 4.54 21.12 0.58
N LEU A 377 3.57 21.78 -0.03
CA LEU A 377 3.23 21.53 -1.42
C LEU A 377 4.19 22.31 -2.29
N SER A 378 4.94 21.59 -3.13
CA SER A 378 5.82 22.24 -4.09
C SER A 378 5.00 22.65 -5.31
N LEU A 379 4.86 23.97 -5.51
CA LEU A 379 4.30 24.55 -6.74
C LEU A 379 5.36 24.71 -7.83
N ARG A 380 6.52 24.06 -7.66
CA ARG A 380 7.65 24.17 -8.59
C ARG A 380 7.20 23.63 -9.94
N GLN A 381 7.12 24.53 -10.92
CA GLN A 381 7.16 24.09 -12.31
C GLN A 381 8.53 23.45 -12.50
N GLN A 382 8.59 22.12 -12.66
CA GLN A 382 9.85 21.47 -12.97
C GLN A 382 10.46 22.23 -14.16
N PRO A 383 11.70 22.71 -14.08
CA PRO A 383 12.31 23.43 -15.18
C PRO A 383 12.22 22.51 -16.39
N ASN A 384 11.60 23.01 -17.46
CA ASN A 384 11.44 22.25 -18.69
C ASN A 384 12.84 21.76 -19.11
N LYS A 385 13.07 20.44 -19.02
CA LYS A 385 14.37 19.81 -19.32
C LYS A 385 14.71 19.86 -20.82
N ALA A 386 13.80 20.41 -21.64
CA ALA A 386 14.12 20.78 -23.02
C ALA A 386 15.37 21.68 -23.04
N LEU A 387 16.30 21.35 -23.94
CA LEU A 387 17.46 22.19 -24.24
C LEU A 387 16.98 23.60 -24.63
N TYR A 388 17.47 24.61 -23.91
CA TYR A 388 17.24 25.99 -24.33
C TYR A 388 18.02 26.25 -25.60
N ILE A 389 17.31 26.65 -26.66
CA ILE A 389 17.91 27.06 -27.92
C ILE A 389 18.21 28.56 -27.80
N PRO A 390 19.49 28.99 -27.73
CA PRO A 390 19.84 30.39 -27.47
C PRO A 390 19.53 31.32 -28.65
N GLY A 391 19.24 30.77 -29.83
CA GLY A 391 18.86 31.53 -31.01
C GLY A 391 18.74 30.66 -32.25
N TYR A 392 18.31 31.25 -33.35
CA TYR A 392 18.23 30.62 -34.66
C TYR A 392 18.80 31.54 -35.74
N VAL A 393 19.12 30.98 -36.91
CA VAL A 393 19.65 31.75 -38.05
C VAL A 393 18.53 32.05 -39.02
N GLU A 394 18.35 33.32 -39.36
CA GLU A 394 17.43 33.79 -40.39
C GLU A 394 18.18 34.74 -41.31
N ASN A 395 18.21 34.46 -42.62
CA ASN A 395 18.91 35.25 -43.64
C ASN A 395 20.38 35.59 -43.31
N GLY A 396 21.12 34.62 -42.75
CA GLY A 396 22.54 34.78 -42.40
C GLY A 396 22.80 35.61 -41.15
N LYS A 397 21.77 36.04 -40.43
CA LYS A 397 21.88 36.77 -39.16
C LYS A 397 21.43 35.88 -38.01
N ILE A 398 22.20 35.87 -36.91
CA ILE A 398 21.85 35.14 -35.69
C ILE A 398 20.80 35.96 -34.92
N ILE A 399 19.61 35.40 -34.73
CA ILE A 399 18.55 35.96 -33.90
C ILE A 399 18.57 35.22 -32.56
N LEU A 400 18.83 35.95 -31.48
CA LEU A 400 18.85 35.40 -30.14
C LEU A 400 17.43 35.23 -29.60
N ASN A 401 17.14 34.07 -29.03
CA ASN A 401 15.90 33.87 -28.28
C ASN A 401 15.98 34.64 -26.94
N PRO A 402 14.84 35.04 -26.36
CA PRO A 402 14.81 35.64 -25.04
C PRO A 402 15.55 34.74 -24.03
N LEU A 403 16.35 35.34 -23.14
CA LEU A 403 17.03 34.60 -22.08
C LEU A 403 16.02 33.71 -21.35
N ARG A 404 16.44 32.47 -21.03
CA ARG A 404 15.61 31.60 -20.20
C ARG A 404 15.26 32.39 -18.93
N PRO A 405 13.97 32.56 -18.60
CA PRO A 405 13.58 33.21 -17.36
C PRO A 405 14.29 32.52 -16.21
N GLU A 406 14.99 33.28 -15.36
CA GLU A 406 15.47 32.75 -14.10
C GLU A 406 14.26 32.31 -13.30
N VAL A 407 14.11 30.99 -13.13
CA VAL A 407 13.16 30.46 -12.17
C VAL A 407 13.73 30.84 -10.81
N LYS A 408 13.23 31.93 -10.22
CA LYS A 408 13.52 32.23 -8.82
C LYS A 408 13.14 31.00 -8.00
N ASP A 409 14.08 30.47 -7.23
CA ASP A 409 13.83 29.37 -6.27
C ASP A 409 12.87 29.81 -5.14
N ASP A 410 12.49 31.08 -5.08
CA ASP A 410 11.35 31.59 -4.30
C ASP A 410 10.02 31.13 -4.93
N VAL A 411 9.81 29.83 -4.94
CA VAL A 411 8.56 29.22 -5.37
C VAL A 411 7.58 29.28 -4.21
N ALA A 412 6.33 29.68 -4.49
CA ALA A 412 5.26 29.65 -3.50
C ALA A 412 5.09 28.21 -2.96
N GLU A 413 5.62 27.96 -1.76
CA GLU A 413 5.39 26.72 -1.02
C GLU A 413 4.21 26.94 -0.09
N SER A 414 3.13 26.16 -0.25
CA SER A 414 2.03 26.20 0.72
C SER A 414 2.33 25.23 1.85
N LYS A 415 2.47 25.77 3.07
CA LYS A 415 2.53 24.94 4.29
C LYS A 415 1.31 24.04 4.37
N MET A 416 1.54 22.78 4.72
CA MET A 416 0.47 21.80 4.87
C MET A 416 0.09 21.57 6.33
N GLU A 417 -1.13 21.07 6.50
CA GLU A 417 -1.64 20.49 7.74
C GLU A 417 -0.92 19.17 8.07
N GLU A 418 -1.13 18.65 9.28
CA GLU A 418 -0.72 17.30 9.62
C GLU A 418 -1.53 16.28 8.83
N PHE A 419 -0.87 15.24 8.35
CA PHE A 419 -1.54 14.15 7.65
C PHE A 419 -0.79 12.83 7.80
N SER A 420 -1.53 11.73 7.63
CA SER A 420 -1.00 10.37 7.56
C SER A 420 -1.51 9.70 6.30
N ARG A 421 -0.64 9.00 5.58
CA ARG A 421 -1.00 8.11 4.48
C ARG A 421 -0.25 6.80 4.61
N LEU A 422 -0.93 5.70 4.34
CA LEU A 422 -0.38 4.37 4.40
C LEU A 422 -0.71 3.65 3.08
N THR A 423 0.26 2.93 2.55
CA THR A 423 0.10 2.22 1.28
C THR A 423 0.95 0.97 1.24
N SER A 424 0.47 -0.08 0.58
CA SER A 424 1.30 -1.25 0.27
C SER A 424 2.09 -1.02 -1.01
N GLY A 425 3.36 -1.40 -0.98
CA GLY A 425 4.22 -1.48 -2.16
C GLY A 425 4.22 -2.84 -2.84
N GLY A 426 3.28 -3.73 -2.49
CA GLY A 426 3.22 -5.10 -2.98
C GLY A 426 4.19 -6.04 -2.26
N SER A 427 4.42 -7.20 -2.86
CA SER A 427 5.45 -8.15 -2.42
C SER A 427 6.56 -8.30 -3.45
N PHE A 428 7.72 -8.77 -2.98
CA PHE A 428 8.87 -9.15 -3.80
C PHE A 428 9.58 -10.39 -3.29
N THR A 429 10.32 -11.04 -4.18
CA THR A 429 11.03 -12.28 -3.87
C THR A 429 12.53 -12.01 -3.84
N VAL A 430 13.22 -12.50 -2.82
CA VAL A 430 14.68 -12.41 -2.71
C VAL A 430 15.29 -13.80 -2.83
N LEU A 431 16.35 -13.91 -3.62
CA LEU A 431 17.08 -15.14 -3.90
C LEU A 431 18.59 -14.97 -3.65
N GLY A 432 19.28 -16.08 -3.38
CA GLY A 432 20.74 -16.12 -3.26
C GLY A 432 21.32 -15.60 -1.95
N VAL A 433 20.51 -15.36 -0.92
CA VAL A 433 20.97 -14.89 0.39
C VAL A 433 21.70 -16.02 1.13
N PRO A 434 22.97 -15.81 1.55
CA PRO A 434 23.70 -16.78 2.35
C PRO A 434 23.05 -17.05 3.71
N PRO A 435 23.33 -18.19 4.35
CA PRO A 435 22.90 -18.46 5.73
C PRO A 435 23.33 -17.34 6.69
N LYS A 436 22.51 -17.09 7.73
CA LYS A 436 22.78 -16.09 8.75
C LYS A 436 24.18 -16.29 9.35
N GLY A 437 24.99 -15.22 9.37
CA GLY A 437 26.38 -15.25 9.86
C GLY A 437 27.45 -15.26 8.76
N ASN A 438 27.11 -15.60 7.51
CA ASN A 438 28.04 -15.59 6.37
C ASN A 438 27.79 -14.42 5.39
N GLN A 439 27.05 -13.40 5.82
CA GLN A 439 26.80 -12.19 5.04
C GLN A 439 28.02 -11.26 5.19
N THR A 440 28.95 -11.29 4.23
CA THR A 440 29.99 -10.28 4.13
C THR A 440 29.39 -8.95 3.65
N HIS A 441 30.02 -7.82 3.99
CA HIS A 441 29.64 -6.52 3.42
C HIS A 441 29.99 -6.49 1.93
N VAL A 442 29.04 -6.87 1.06
CA VAL A 442 29.30 -6.99 -0.38
C VAL A 442 28.96 -5.72 -1.18
N PHE A 443 28.19 -4.79 -0.62
CA PHE A 443 27.84 -3.58 -1.35
C PHE A 443 28.91 -2.50 -1.19
N PRO A 444 29.51 -2.01 -2.28
CA PRO A 444 30.44 -0.88 -2.20
C PRO A 444 29.70 0.43 -1.84
N PRO A 445 30.44 1.48 -1.43
CA PRO A 445 29.91 2.84 -1.33
C PRO A 445 29.19 3.29 -2.61
N GLY A 446 28.13 4.07 -2.44
CA GLY A 446 27.43 4.73 -3.55
C GLY A 446 28.30 5.76 -4.27
N LYS A 447 27.84 6.21 -5.44
CA LYS A 447 28.49 7.30 -6.18
C LYS A 447 28.22 8.63 -5.47
N ILE A 448 29.20 9.54 -5.55
CA ILE A 448 29.03 10.93 -5.15
C ILE A 448 28.46 11.69 -6.36
N GLU A 449 27.28 12.28 -6.21
CA GLU A 449 26.58 12.99 -7.28
C GLU A 449 26.45 14.51 -7.03
N ASP A 450 26.81 14.97 -5.84
CA ASP A 450 26.62 16.33 -5.33
C ASP A 450 27.95 17.03 -4.97
N LEU A 451 29.03 16.70 -5.66
CA LEU A 451 30.32 17.34 -5.43
C LEU A 451 30.28 18.82 -5.84
N GLU A 452 30.44 19.69 -4.86
CA GLU A 452 30.58 21.13 -5.01
C GLU A 452 32.02 21.57 -4.72
N ALA A 453 32.49 22.59 -5.44
CA ALA A 453 33.82 23.16 -5.27
C ALA A 453 33.73 24.69 -5.21
N GLU A 454 34.27 25.28 -4.14
CA GLU A 454 34.30 26.72 -3.93
C GLU A 454 35.74 27.20 -3.65
N PHE A 455 36.13 28.34 -4.21
CA PHE A 455 37.41 28.97 -3.90
C PHE A 455 37.33 29.70 -2.55
N LYS A 456 38.21 29.36 -1.61
CA LYS A 456 38.43 30.10 -0.35
C LYS A 456 39.87 30.58 -0.26
N GLY A 457 40.09 31.80 -0.77
CA GLY A 457 41.43 32.36 -0.94
C GLY A 457 42.24 31.49 -1.90
N ASP A 458 43.38 30.97 -1.41
CA ASP A 458 44.27 30.11 -2.20
C ASP A 458 43.92 28.61 -2.11
N HIS A 459 42.82 28.25 -1.46
CA HIS A 459 42.37 26.86 -1.31
C HIS A 459 41.08 26.62 -2.08
N ILE A 460 40.89 25.37 -2.55
CA ILE A 460 39.61 24.88 -3.06
C ILE A 460 38.96 24.08 -1.94
N GLN A 461 37.80 24.53 -1.47
CA GLN A 461 36.97 23.76 -0.55
C GLN A 461 36.04 22.86 -1.37
N LEU A 462 36.09 21.56 -1.11
CA LEU A 462 35.19 20.57 -1.70
C LEU A 462 34.13 20.17 -0.68
N LEU A 463 32.87 20.11 -1.09
CA LEU A 463 31.74 19.62 -0.28
C LEU A 463 30.99 18.54 -1.06
N TRP A 464 30.60 17.46 -0.39
CA TRP A 464 29.77 16.41 -0.95
C TRP A 464 29.10 15.61 0.17
N THR A 465 28.04 14.87 -0.15
CA THR A 465 27.41 13.94 0.80
C THR A 465 28.18 12.62 0.83
N ALA A 466 28.60 12.18 2.02
CA ALA A 466 29.34 10.95 2.16
C ALA A 466 28.39 9.73 1.98
N PRO A 467 28.61 8.88 0.97
CA PRO A 467 27.74 7.70 0.74
C PRO A 467 27.85 6.65 1.85
N GLY A 468 28.92 6.69 2.66
CA GLY A 468 29.24 5.69 3.68
C GLY A 468 29.86 4.43 3.10
N ASN A 469 29.97 3.37 3.91
CA ASN A 469 30.63 2.13 3.50
C ASN A 469 29.75 1.19 2.67
N VAL A 470 28.43 1.41 2.68
CA VAL A 470 27.42 0.53 2.06
C VAL A 470 26.39 1.42 1.35
N LEU A 471 26.51 1.56 0.03
CA LEU A 471 25.60 2.34 -0.82
C LEU A 471 25.32 3.76 -0.28
N ASP A 472 24.08 4.03 0.16
CA ASP A 472 23.59 5.32 0.69
C ASP A 472 23.37 5.27 2.22
N LYS A 473 24.05 4.38 2.93
CA LYS A 473 23.99 4.26 4.41
C LYS A 473 24.95 5.19 5.15
N GLY A 474 25.55 6.16 4.45
CA GLY A 474 26.40 7.20 5.04
C GLY A 474 25.64 8.29 5.78
N LYS A 475 26.37 9.32 6.23
CA LYS A 475 25.84 10.46 6.97
C LYS A 475 26.19 11.76 6.26
#